data_AF-A0A6L8TFU5-F1
#
_entry.id   AF-A0A6L8TFU5-F1
#
_cell.length_a   1.000
_cell.length_b   1.000
_cell.length_c   1.000
_cell.angle_alpha   90.00
_cell.angle_beta   90.00
_cell.angle_gamma   90.00
#
_symmetry.space_group_name_H-M   'P 1'
#
loop_
_entity.id
_entity.type
_entity.pdbx_description
1 polymer ?
#
loop_
_entity_poly.entity_id
_entity_poly.type
_entity_poly.pdbx_seq_one_letter_code
_entity_poly.pdbx_strand_id
1 'polypeptide(L)'
;MPEEYWDEIRGIGKLYVEEELVVGIEPVLFVCIDDKNNRYLVMTYDSYNGIYIYRKIESDELLDMLENRNTMERTFRLGKRIYKTFIEENSNILGVEEYDSQTFSGSMLPDVGEYYEIHSEYIQKYIEKLRGCKINQQEFEKFDCEIIVTTVKNGKDIDYCALNYNRQFCKTVTEKDIWDKNYCFEEKINFAA
;
A
#
# COMPACT_ATOMS: atom_id res chain seq x y z
N MET A 1 2.27 -3.84 11.47
CA MET A 1 3.23 -4.96 11.63
C MET A 1 4.42 -4.63 10.75
N PRO A 2 5.66 -5.01 11.11
CA PRO A 2 6.77 -4.91 10.15
C PRO A 2 6.43 -5.78 8.94
N GLU A 3 6.72 -5.29 7.74
CA GLU A 3 6.46 -6.02 6.49
C GLU A 3 7.33 -7.29 6.46
N GLU A 4 6.71 -8.42 6.17
CA GLU A 4 7.39 -9.72 6.17
C GLU A 4 8.17 -9.88 4.86
N TYR A 5 9.45 -10.26 4.96
CA TYR A 5 10.25 -10.55 3.77
C TYR A 5 9.60 -11.67 2.98
N TRP A 6 9.34 -11.42 1.69
CA TRP A 6 8.77 -12.39 0.79
C TRP A 6 9.86 -13.09 -0.01
N ASP A 7 10.51 -12.38 -0.92
CA ASP A 7 11.55 -12.93 -1.80
C ASP A 7 12.42 -11.81 -2.44
N GLU A 8 13.41 -12.18 -3.24
CA GLU A 8 14.24 -11.28 -4.02
C GLU A 8 14.08 -11.55 -5.52
N ILE A 9 13.75 -10.51 -6.30
CA ILE A 9 13.61 -10.58 -7.75
C ILE A 9 14.77 -9.84 -8.43
N ARG A 10 15.37 -10.48 -9.43
CA ARG A 10 16.45 -9.87 -10.23
C ARG A 10 15.98 -8.56 -10.86
N GLY A 11 16.72 -7.49 -10.59
CA GLY A 11 16.46 -6.15 -11.13
C GLY A 11 15.50 -5.29 -10.28
N ILE A 12 14.80 -5.89 -9.32
CA ILE A 12 13.96 -5.17 -8.35
C ILE A 12 14.67 -5.11 -6.99
N GLY A 13 15.19 -6.25 -6.54
CA GLY A 13 15.74 -6.43 -5.19
C GLY A 13 14.74 -7.12 -4.28
N LYS A 14 14.86 -6.88 -2.98
CA LYS A 14 14.05 -7.52 -1.96
C LYS A 14 12.63 -6.98 -1.98
N LEU A 15 11.70 -7.88 -1.81
CA LEU A 15 10.28 -7.60 -1.72
C LEU A 15 9.75 -8.06 -0.38
N TYR A 16 8.87 -7.25 0.18
CA TYR A 16 8.22 -7.49 1.46
C TYR A 16 6.71 -7.47 1.24
N VAL A 17 5.99 -8.37 1.89
CA VAL A 17 4.52 -8.39 1.83
C VAL A 17 4.00 -7.15 2.55
N GLU A 18 3.37 -6.26 1.79
CA GLU A 18 2.59 -5.14 2.34
C GLU A 18 1.21 -5.65 2.77
N GLU A 19 0.56 -6.45 1.92
CA GLU A 19 -0.77 -6.98 2.22
C GLU A 19 -1.13 -8.29 1.49
N GLU A 20 -1.75 -9.25 2.19
CA GLU A 20 -2.33 -10.44 1.58
C GLU A 20 -3.81 -10.21 1.24
N LEU A 21 -4.14 -10.22 -0.05
CA LEU A 21 -5.49 -9.92 -0.52
C LEU A 21 -6.35 -11.18 -0.60
N VAL A 22 -5.76 -12.31 -1.00
CA VAL A 22 -6.40 -13.63 -1.07
C VAL A 22 -5.45 -14.64 -0.45
N VAL A 23 -5.91 -15.32 0.61
CA VAL A 23 -5.13 -16.27 1.39
C VAL A 23 -5.61 -17.69 1.12
N GLY A 24 -4.69 -18.58 0.75
CA GLY A 24 -4.90 -20.02 0.66
C GLY A 24 -4.09 -20.76 1.73
N ILE A 25 -3.49 -21.89 1.36
CA ILE A 25 -2.38 -22.48 2.15
C ILE A 25 -1.15 -21.56 2.10
N GLU A 26 -1.04 -20.81 1.00
CA GLU A 26 -0.07 -19.76 0.74
C GLU A 26 -0.80 -18.53 0.15
N PRO A 27 -0.15 -17.35 0.12
CA PRO A 27 -0.73 -16.16 -0.51
C PRO A 27 -1.01 -16.41 -2.00
N VAL A 28 -2.24 -16.16 -2.43
CA VAL A 28 -2.68 -16.35 -3.83
C VAL A 28 -2.59 -15.04 -4.60
N LEU A 29 -3.08 -13.95 -4.00
CA LEU A 29 -3.00 -12.59 -4.53
C LEU A 29 -2.60 -11.67 -3.38
N PHE A 30 -1.55 -10.90 -3.57
CA PHE A 30 -0.96 -10.08 -2.51
C PHE A 30 -0.22 -8.89 -3.11
N VAL A 31 0.08 -7.91 -2.26
CA VAL A 31 0.80 -6.69 -2.60
C VAL A 31 2.15 -6.76 -1.92
N CYS A 32 3.21 -6.59 -2.71
CA CYS A 32 4.55 -6.43 -2.19
C CYS A 32 5.03 -4.99 -2.35
N ILE A 33 5.96 -4.60 -1.50
CA ILE A 33 6.78 -3.41 -1.70
C ILE A 33 8.27 -3.73 -1.74
N ASP A 34 9.01 -2.93 -2.50
CA ASP A 34 10.47 -2.97 -2.47
C ASP A 34 11.07 -1.98 -1.46
N ASP A 35 12.40 -2.02 -1.29
CA ASP A 35 13.15 -1.09 -0.43
C ASP A 35 12.96 0.41 -0.79
N LYS A 36 12.40 0.70 -1.97
CA LYS A 36 12.11 2.06 -2.46
C LYS A 36 10.63 2.40 -2.35
N ASN A 37 9.85 1.58 -1.65
CA ASN A 37 8.41 1.73 -1.45
C ASN A 37 7.60 1.72 -2.76
N ASN A 38 8.10 1.06 -3.82
CA ASN A 38 7.29 0.78 -5.00
C ASN A 38 6.39 -0.42 -4.72
N ARG A 39 5.10 -0.33 -5.09
CA ARG A 39 4.14 -1.42 -4.93
C ARG A 39 4.07 -2.32 -6.16
N TYR A 40 3.90 -3.61 -5.89
CA TYR A 40 3.71 -4.64 -6.90
C TYR A 40 2.49 -5.48 -6.53
N LEU A 41 1.56 -5.64 -7.47
CA LEU A 41 0.50 -6.63 -7.35
C LEU A 41 1.07 -7.96 -7.83
N VAL A 42 1.04 -8.97 -6.96
CA VAL A 42 1.65 -10.28 -7.18
C VAL A 42 0.57 -11.36 -7.07
N MET A 43 0.57 -12.30 -8.00
CA MET A 43 -0.26 -13.48 -7.99
C MET A 43 0.60 -14.74 -8.08
N THR A 44 0.34 -15.69 -7.20
CA THR A 44 0.96 -17.01 -7.25
C THR A 44 0.29 -17.86 -8.34
N TYR A 45 1.08 -18.31 -9.31
CA TYR A 45 0.61 -19.25 -10.34
C TYR A 45 1.08 -20.68 -10.04
N ASP A 46 2.36 -20.84 -9.68
CA ASP A 46 2.96 -22.10 -9.27
C ASP A 46 4.17 -21.83 -8.37
N SER A 47 3.93 -21.80 -7.05
CA SER A 47 4.95 -21.50 -6.05
C SER A 47 6.08 -22.53 -6.03
N TYR A 48 5.77 -23.81 -6.26
CA TYR A 48 6.77 -24.89 -6.31
C TYR A 48 7.81 -24.68 -7.41
N ASN A 49 7.39 -24.11 -8.53
CA ASN A 49 8.27 -23.77 -9.65
C ASN A 49 8.71 -22.30 -9.64
N GLY A 50 8.41 -21.55 -8.57
CA GLY A 50 8.73 -20.13 -8.42
C GLY A 50 8.11 -19.25 -9.50
N ILE A 51 6.90 -19.58 -9.96
CA ILE A 51 6.16 -18.85 -10.99
C ILE A 51 5.14 -17.94 -10.32
N TYR A 52 5.47 -16.66 -10.31
CA TYR A 52 4.61 -15.56 -9.87
C TYR A 52 4.38 -14.63 -11.04
N ILE A 53 3.14 -14.17 -11.19
CA ILE A 53 2.75 -13.16 -12.15
C ILE A 53 2.59 -11.85 -11.41
N TYR A 54 3.32 -10.82 -11.83
CA TYR A 54 3.28 -9.55 -11.12
C TYR A 54 3.39 -8.35 -12.05
N ARG A 55 3.01 -7.20 -11.51
CA ARG A 55 3.34 -5.90 -12.11
C ARG A 55 3.47 -4.83 -11.03
N LYS A 56 4.17 -3.76 -11.37
CA LYS A 56 4.10 -2.52 -10.58
C LYS A 56 2.68 -1.96 -10.64
N ILE A 57 2.15 -1.52 -9.50
CA ILE A 57 0.79 -1.00 -9.35
C ILE A 57 0.79 0.30 -8.55
N GLU A 58 -0.05 1.26 -8.95
CA GLU A 58 -0.27 2.48 -8.19
C GLU A 58 -1.44 2.31 -7.21
N SER A 59 -1.43 3.07 -6.11
CA SER A 59 -2.46 2.96 -5.07
C SER A 59 -3.88 3.17 -5.59
N ASP A 60 -4.06 4.06 -6.57
CA ASP A 60 -5.38 4.32 -7.18
C ASP A 60 -5.90 3.13 -7.97
N GLU A 61 -5.03 2.46 -8.74
CA GLU A 61 -5.39 1.26 -9.51
C GLU A 61 -5.71 0.10 -8.57
N LEU A 62 -4.96 -0.04 -7.47
CA LEU A 62 -5.20 -1.04 -6.44
C LEU A 62 -6.53 -0.78 -5.71
N LEU A 63 -6.82 0.47 -5.33
CA LEU A 63 -8.10 0.86 -4.73
C LEU A 63 -9.26 0.59 -5.68
N ASP A 64 -9.11 0.88 -6.97
CA ASP A 64 -10.15 0.60 -7.95
C ASP A 64 -10.46 -0.90 -8.05
N MET A 65 -9.45 -1.76 -7.93
CA MET A 65 -9.66 -3.22 -7.87
C MET A 65 -10.38 -3.64 -6.58
N LEU A 66 -9.89 -3.18 -5.41
CA LEU A 66 -10.42 -3.57 -4.10
C LEU A 66 -11.85 -3.07 -3.84
N GLU A 67 -12.25 -1.99 -4.51
CA GLU A 67 -13.60 -1.39 -4.41
C GLU A 67 -14.52 -1.79 -5.57
N ASN A 68 -14.13 -2.81 -6.34
CA ASN A 68 -14.91 -3.34 -7.46
C ASN A 68 -15.24 -2.33 -8.57
N ARG A 69 -14.35 -1.34 -8.76
CA ARG A 69 -14.40 -0.40 -9.89
C ARG A 69 -13.68 -0.95 -11.13
N ASN A 70 -12.71 -1.84 -10.92
CA ASN A 70 -12.06 -2.65 -11.96
C ASN A 70 -12.05 -4.13 -11.56
N THR A 71 -12.04 -5.02 -12.57
CA THR A 71 -11.83 -6.46 -12.35
C THR A 71 -10.37 -6.75 -12.05
N MET A 72 -10.08 -7.89 -11.42
CA MET A 72 -8.70 -8.28 -11.09
C MET A 72 -7.86 -8.45 -12.37
N GLU A 73 -8.41 -9.14 -13.37
CA GLU A 73 -7.75 -9.34 -14.68
C GLU A 73 -7.41 -8.01 -15.36
N ARG A 74 -8.39 -7.09 -15.42
CA ARG A 74 -8.20 -5.77 -16.01
C ARG A 74 -7.13 -5.00 -15.26
N THR A 75 -7.06 -5.14 -13.93
CA THR A 75 -6.05 -4.48 -13.11
C THR A 75 -4.64 -4.94 -13.49
N PHE A 76 -4.42 -6.21 -13.83
CA PHE A 76 -3.14 -6.66 -14.40
C PHE A 76 -2.89 -6.05 -15.79
N ARG A 77 -3.93 -5.89 -16.61
CA ARG A 77 -3.79 -5.31 -17.96
C ARG A 77 -3.64 -3.78 -18.02
N LEU A 78 -3.96 -3.03 -16.97
CA LEU A 78 -3.83 -1.57 -16.98
C LEU A 78 -2.36 -1.11 -17.09
N GLY A 79 -1.42 -1.90 -16.55
CA GLY A 79 0.00 -1.63 -16.70
C GLY A 79 0.48 -1.86 -18.13
N LYS A 80 1.61 -1.25 -18.53
CA LYS A 80 2.22 -1.53 -19.85
C LYS A 80 2.82 -2.94 -19.93
N ARG A 81 3.31 -3.44 -18.79
CA ARG A 81 4.07 -4.68 -18.69
C ARG A 81 3.50 -5.57 -17.60
N ILE A 82 3.57 -6.87 -17.85
CA ILE A 82 3.38 -7.94 -16.87
C ILE A 82 4.67 -8.75 -16.84
N TYR A 83 5.05 -9.20 -15.66
CA TYR A 83 6.26 -9.95 -15.42
C TYR A 83 5.91 -11.34 -14.91
N LYS A 84 6.71 -12.32 -15.32
CA LYS A 84 6.63 -13.69 -14.85
C LYS A 84 7.99 -14.10 -14.28
N THR A 85 8.00 -14.68 -13.09
CA THR A 85 9.23 -15.19 -12.48
C THR A 85 9.53 -16.63 -12.88
N PHE A 86 10.78 -17.03 -12.67
CA PHE A 86 11.23 -18.41 -12.76
C PHE A 86 12.41 -18.65 -11.80
N ILE A 87 12.59 -19.90 -11.37
CA ILE A 87 13.79 -20.31 -10.62
C ILE A 87 14.97 -20.39 -11.58
N GLU A 88 16.02 -19.63 -11.29
CA GLU A 88 17.27 -19.69 -12.04
C GLU A 88 18.25 -20.66 -11.36
N GLU A 89 18.88 -21.52 -12.14
CA GLU A 89 19.82 -22.51 -11.60
C GLU A 89 20.98 -21.84 -10.84
N ASN A 90 21.23 -22.32 -9.61
CA ASN A 90 22.28 -21.83 -8.71
C ASN A 90 22.11 -20.38 -8.24
N SER A 91 20.90 -19.82 -8.32
CA SER A 91 20.54 -18.52 -7.78
C SER A 91 19.47 -18.67 -6.72
N ASN A 92 19.59 -17.91 -5.62
CA ASN A 92 18.52 -17.75 -4.64
C ASN A 92 17.62 -16.53 -4.95
N ILE A 93 17.81 -15.93 -6.13
CA ILE A 93 17.07 -14.76 -6.61
C ILE A 93 16.23 -15.23 -7.80
N LEU A 94 14.95 -14.85 -7.81
CA LEU A 94 14.05 -15.18 -8.91
C LEU A 94 14.45 -14.44 -10.19
N GLY A 95 14.54 -15.20 -11.29
CA GLY A 95 14.65 -14.65 -12.64
C GLY A 95 13.33 -14.02 -13.08
N VAL A 96 13.38 -13.19 -14.12
CA VAL A 96 12.20 -12.49 -14.64
C VAL A 96 12.14 -12.51 -16.16
N GLU A 97 10.94 -12.75 -16.68
CA GLU A 97 10.55 -12.55 -18.08
C GLU A 97 9.54 -11.39 -18.16
N GLU A 98 9.76 -10.47 -19.09
CA GLU A 98 8.89 -9.31 -19.33
C GLU A 98 7.96 -9.56 -20.53
N TYR A 99 6.68 -9.24 -20.37
CA TYR A 99 5.66 -9.38 -21.40
C TYR A 99 4.86 -8.09 -21.58
N ASP A 100 4.34 -7.88 -22.79
CA ASP A 100 3.30 -6.88 -23.02
C ASP A 100 2.00 -7.32 -22.35
N SER A 101 1.41 -6.44 -21.55
CA SER A 101 0.23 -6.77 -20.74
C SER A 101 -1.02 -7.07 -21.57
N GLN A 102 -1.13 -6.49 -22.76
CA GLN A 102 -2.31 -6.66 -23.62
C GLN A 102 -2.30 -8.02 -24.32
N THR A 103 -1.11 -8.59 -24.54
CA THR A 103 -0.95 -9.88 -25.23
C THR A 103 -0.55 -11.03 -24.31
N PHE A 104 -0.29 -10.77 -23.02
CA PHE A 104 0.00 -11.83 -22.04
C PHE A 104 -1.17 -12.82 -21.94
N SER A 105 -0.84 -14.10 -21.80
CA SER A 105 -1.82 -15.19 -21.81
C SER A 105 -2.86 -15.01 -20.71
N GLY A 106 -4.13 -14.83 -21.09
CA GLY A 106 -5.23 -14.69 -20.13
C GLY A 106 -5.44 -15.93 -19.27
N SER A 107 -5.01 -17.12 -19.73
CA SER A 107 -5.09 -18.36 -18.94
C SER A 107 -4.19 -18.35 -17.69
N MET A 108 -3.27 -17.40 -17.59
CA MET A 108 -2.39 -17.21 -16.44
C MET A 108 -2.77 -15.98 -15.61
N LEU A 109 -3.93 -15.39 -15.85
CA LEU A 109 -4.48 -14.25 -15.12
C LEU A 109 -5.78 -14.68 -14.42
N PRO A 110 -6.30 -13.85 -13.49
CA PRO A 110 -7.65 -14.04 -12.97
C PRO A 110 -8.68 -14.12 -14.11
N ASP A 111 -9.78 -14.83 -13.87
CA ASP A 111 -10.83 -14.99 -14.86
C ASP A 111 -11.41 -13.63 -15.30
N VAL A 112 -11.73 -13.54 -16.59
CA VAL A 112 -12.24 -12.32 -17.20
C VAL A 112 -13.61 -12.00 -16.62
N GLY A 113 -13.76 -10.79 -16.06
CA GLY A 113 -15.01 -10.32 -15.47
C GLY A 113 -15.08 -10.47 -13.96
N GLU A 114 -14.13 -11.18 -13.35
CA GLU A 114 -14.14 -11.42 -11.90
C GLU A 114 -13.66 -10.20 -11.10
N TYR A 115 -14.48 -9.83 -10.14
CA TYR A 115 -14.24 -8.74 -9.20
C TYR A 115 -13.64 -9.27 -7.90
N TYR A 116 -13.10 -8.36 -7.08
CA TYR A 116 -12.56 -8.72 -5.78
C TYR A 116 -13.68 -8.70 -4.71
N GLU A 117 -14.14 -9.87 -4.28
CA GLU A 117 -15.34 -9.97 -3.42
C GLU A 117 -15.03 -10.20 -1.92
N ILE A 118 -13.76 -10.19 -1.52
CA ILE A 118 -13.40 -10.42 -0.12
C ILE A 118 -13.64 -9.13 0.68
N HIS A 119 -14.54 -9.21 1.65
CA HIS A 119 -14.97 -8.07 2.47
C HIS A 119 -14.72 -8.31 3.96
N SER A 120 -13.44 -8.49 4.33
CA SER A 120 -13.04 -8.63 5.73
C SER A 120 -12.71 -7.27 6.36
N GLU A 121 -12.82 -7.17 7.68
CA GLU A 121 -12.37 -5.98 8.43
C GLU A 121 -10.89 -5.65 8.15
N TYR A 122 -10.10 -6.69 7.94
CA TYR A 122 -8.69 -6.60 7.60
C TYR A 122 -8.46 -5.85 6.28
N ILE A 123 -9.18 -6.25 5.23
CA ILE A 123 -9.09 -5.58 3.92
C ILE A 123 -9.68 -4.18 3.96
N GLN A 124 -10.74 -3.95 4.74
CA GLN A 124 -11.28 -2.60 4.92
C GLN A 124 -10.26 -1.65 5.56
N LYS A 125 -9.53 -2.10 6.58
CA LYS A 125 -8.42 -1.33 7.17
C LYS A 125 -7.32 -1.03 6.16
N TYR A 126 -7.01 -1.98 5.27
CA TYR A 126 -6.03 -1.75 4.21
C TYR A 126 -6.51 -0.71 3.18
N ILE A 127 -7.78 -0.78 2.75
CA ILE A 127 -8.40 0.23 1.89
C ILE A 127 -8.34 1.62 2.55
N GLU A 128 -8.64 1.71 3.84
CA GLU A 128 -8.53 2.96 4.61
C GLU A 128 -7.08 3.48 4.67
N LYS A 129 -6.09 2.60 4.88
CA LYS A 129 -4.65 2.93 4.83
C LYS A 129 -4.28 3.51 3.46
N LEU A 130 -4.67 2.84 2.37
CA LEU A 130 -4.40 3.29 1.00
C LEU A 130 -5.03 4.66 0.70
N ARG A 131 -6.25 4.91 1.18
CA ARG A 131 -6.90 6.23 1.07
C ARG A 131 -6.19 7.29 1.91
N GLY A 132 -5.76 6.95 3.13
CA GLY A 132 -5.02 7.83 4.04
C GLY A 132 -3.66 8.26 3.49
N CYS A 133 -3.01 7.41 2.68
CA CYS A 133 -1.78 7.76 1.96
C CYS A 133 -1.95 8.94 0.98
N LYS A 134 -3.18 9.27 0.53
CA LYS A 134 -3.42 10.44 -0.33
C LYS A 134 -3.27 11.79 0.40
N ILE A 135 -3.34 11.79 1.73
CA ILE A 135 -3.29 13.03 2.52
C ILE A 135 -1.83 13.50 2.74
N ASN A 136 -0.81 12.68 2.43
CA ASN A 136 0.59 12.94 2.81
C ASN A 136 1.61 12.98 1.65
N GLN A 137 1.28 13.61 0.52
CA GLN A 137 2.27 13.95 -0.54
C GLN A 137 2.29 15.44 -0.92
N GLN A 138 2.08 16.33 0.05
CA GLN A 138 2.67 17.67 -0.03
C GLN A 138 3.95 17.62 0.80
N GLU A 139 5.09 17.90 0.16
CA GLU A 139 6.38 18.07 0.84
C GLU A 139 6.21 19.10 1.96
N PHE A 140 6.16 18.63 3.20
CA PHE A 140 6.34 19.50 4.35
C PHE A 140 7.81 19.42 4.73
N GLU A 141 8.52 20.54 4.57
CA GLU A 141 9.87 20.74 5.06
C GLU A 141 9.97 20.25 6.52
N LYS A 142 10.98 19.41 6.79
CA LYS A 142 11.28 18.85 8.10
C LYS A 142 11.10 19.90 9.21
N PHE A 143 10.11 19.68 10.06
CA PHE A 143 10.15 20.15 11.43
C PHE A 143 10.39 18.94 12.34
N ASP A 144 11.31 19.07 13.29
CA ASP A 144 11.80 18.02 14.20
C ASP A 144 10.75 17.51 15.22
N CYS A 145 9.48 17.46 14.85
CA CYS A 145 8.39 16.89 15.63
C CYS A 145 7.41 16.19 14.68
N GLU A 146 7.31 14.86 14.71
CA GLU A 146 6.29 14.11 13.96
C GLU A 146 4.91 14.33 14.60
N ILE A 147 4.28 15.44 14.23
CA ILE A 147 2.87 15.71 14.49
C ILE A 147 2.16 15.67 13.15
N ILE A 148 1.43 14.58 12.89
CA ILE A 148 0.50 14.53 11.74
C ILE A 148 -0.72 15.34 12.14
N VAL A 149 -0.93 16.48 11.48
CA VAL A 149 -2.10 17.34 11.66
C VAL A 149 -3.11 17.06 10.56
N THR A 150 -4.27 16.50 10.90
CA THR A 150 -5.43 16.50 10.01
C THR A 150 -6.39 17.61 10.39
N THR A 151 -6.79 18.41 9.40
CA THR A 151 -7.82 19.45 9.55
C THR A 151 -9.13 18.97 8.95
N VAL A 152 -10.20 18.97 9.75
CA VAL A 152 -11.57 18.74 9.25
C VAL A 152 -12.30 20.08 9.32
N LYS A 153 -12.67 20.63 8.16
CA LYS A 153 -13.34 21.93 8.09
C LYS A 153 -14.85 21.75 8.23
N ASN A 154 -15.37 21.98 9.44
CA ASN A 154 -16.81 22.01 9.73
C ASN A 154 -17.24 23.44 10.08
N GLY A 155 -17.50 24.27 9.07
CA GLY A 155 -17.88 25.66 9.29
C GLY A 155 -16.70 26.57 9.71
N LYS A 156 -16.85 27.36 10.78
CA LYS A 156 -15.85 28.35 11.27
C LYS A 156 -14.77 27.75 12.18
N ASP A 157 -14.95 26.52 12.63
CA ASP A 157 -14.04 25.86 13.56
C ASP A 157 -13.23 24.78 12.82
N ILE A 158 -11.98 24.58 13.26
CA ILE A 158 -11.08 23.58 12.69
C ILE A 158 -10.77 22.56 13.79
N ASP A 159 -11.11 21.30 13.53
CA ASP A 159 -10.68 20.20 14.38
C ASP A 159 -9.24 19.80 14.02
N TYR A 160 -8.38 19.77 15.03
CA TYR A 160 -7.01 19.30 14.93
C TYR A 160 -6.91 17.94 15.60
N CYS A 161 -6.44 16.95 14.86
CA CYS A 161 -6.01 15.67 15.43
C CYS A 161 -4.51 15.52 15.21
N ALA A 162 -3.79 15.28 16.32
CA ALA A 162 -2.38 14.92 16.33
C ALA A 162 -2.26 13.42 16.60
N LEU A 163 -1.56 12.70 15.71
CA LEU A 163 -1.22 11.30 15.90
C LEU A 163 0.25 11.18 16.32
N ASN A 164 0.47 10.57 17.48
CA ASN A 164 1.77 10.03 17.85
C ASN A 164 1.59 8.53 18.10
N TYR A 165 2.59 7.73 17.73
CA TYR A 165 2.65 6.28 17.42
C TYR A 165 1.77 5.29 18.22
N ASN A 166 1.05 5.68 19.28
CA ASN A 166 0.09 4.82 19.98
C ASN A 166 -1.14 5.54 20.60
N ARG A 167 -1.40 6.83 20.37
CA ARG A 167 -2.61 7.54 20.86
C ARG A 167 -3.09 8.64 19.93
N GLN A 168 -4.42 8.74 19.77
CA GLN A 168 -5.09 9.85 19.08
C GLN A 168 -5.51 10.91 20.10
N PHE A 169 -5.08 12.15 19.88
CA PHE A 169 -5.59 13.32 20.59
C PHE A 169 -6.29 14.23 19.59
N CYS A 170 -7.56 14.57 19.85
CA CYS A 170 -8.32 15.51 19.04
C CYS A 170 -8.78 16.68 19.90
N LYS A 171 -8.58 17.91 19.41
CA LYS A 171 -9.04 19.14 20.05
C LYS A 171 -9.54 20.11 18.98
N THR A 172 -10.68 20.72 19.24
CA THR A 172 -11.23 21.80 18.41
C THR A 172 -10.52 23.11 18.75
N VAL A 173 -10.00 23.81 17.75
CA VAL A 173 -9.42 25.16 17.89
C VAL A 173 -9.94 26.10 16.78
N THR A 174 -9.84 27.41 17.00
CA THR A 174 -10.33 28.40 16.02
C THR A 174 -9.21 28.84 15.08
N GLU A 175 -9.55 29.28 13.85
CA GLU A 175 -8.56 29.78 12.86
C GLU A 175 -7.62 30.85 13.45
N LYS A 176 -8.12 31.70 14.35
CA LYS A 176 -7.33 32.76 14.98
C LYS A 176 -6.23 32.23 15.91
N ASP A 177 -6.48 31.11 16.59
CA ASP A 177 -5.52 30.55 17.56
C ASP A 177 -4.24 30.05 16.89
N ILE A 178 -4.30 29.63 15.62
CA ILE A 178 -3.18 29.06 14.87
C ILE A 178 -2.20 30.13 14.38
N TRP A 179 -2.73 31.29 13.96
CA TRP A 179 -1.91 32.37 13.38
C TRP A 179 -1.24 33.24 14.45
N ASP A 180 -1.86 33.38 15.62
CA ASP A 180 -1.35 34.26 16.68
C ASP A 180 -0.28 33.58 17.55
N LYS A 181 -0.09 32.26 17.44
CA LYS A 181 0.90 31.50 18.22
C LYS A 181 1.55 30.46 17.33
N ASN A 182 2.88 30.53 17.21
CA ASN A 182 3.71 29.39 16.79
C ASN A 182 3.47 28.23 17.76
N TYR A 183 2.40 27.46 17.56
CA TYR A 183 1.99 26.33 18.37
C TYR A 183 2.89 25.13 18.06
N CYS A 184 4.16 25.23 18.46
CA CYS A 184 4.94 24.05 18.80
C CYS A 184 4.46 23.62 20.19
N PHE A 185 3.91 22.42 20.30
CA PHE A 185 3.66 21.77 21.60
C PHE A 185 5.02 21.44 22.24
N GLU A 186 5.70 22.44 22.79
CA GLU A 186 6.71 22.27 23.84
C GLU A 186 6.03 22.30 25.22
N GLU A 187 4.94 21.56 25.42
CA GLU A 187 4.54 21.23 26.78
C GLU A 187 5.24 19.94 27.17
N LYS A 188 6.32 20.09 27.95
CA LYS A 188 6.97 19.03 28.71
C LYS A 188 5.90 18.15 29.35
N ILE A 189 5.71 16.96 28.78
CA ILE A 189 4.92 15.91 29.42
C ILE A 189 5.75 15.44 30.61
N ASN A 190 5.49 16.03 31.78
CA ASN A 190 5.91 15.45 33.04
C ASN A 190 5.11 14.16 33.22
N PHE A 191 5.75 13.02 32.98
CA PHE A 191 5.23 11.73 33.41
C PHE A 191 5.24 11.72 34.94
N ALA A 192 4.05 11.82 35.55
CA ALA A 192 3.90 11.45 36.96
C ALA A 192 4.15 9.94 37.05
N ALA A 193 5.09 9.58 37.94
CA ALA A 193 5.54 8.21 38.22
C ALA A 193 4.43 7.31 38.79
#